data_AF-A0A6F9AG09-F1
#
_entry.id   AF-A0A6F9AG09-F1
#
_cell.length_a   1.000
_cell.length_b   1.000
_cell.length_c   1.000
_cell.angle_alpha   90.00
_cell.angle_beta   90.00
_cell.angle_gamma   90.00
#
_symmetry.space_group_name_H-M   'P 1'
#
loop_
_entity.id
_entity.type
_entity.pdbx_description
1 polymer ?
#
loop_
_entity_poly.entity_id
_entity_poly.type
_entity_poly.pdbx_seq_one_letter_code
_entity_poly.pdbx_strand_id
1 'polypeptide(L)'
;MSSSVCDLTLIDLPGIARVPVQGQPEDIGAQIKSLILKILAKQKTINLVVVPCNVDIATTEALKMAKEVDPEGTRTLAILTKPDLIDRGTEKDVLDIVRNKIIPLNMGYVIVKCRGQKQINDGVTINEAIEDEMDFFQKHDEFRLTQTLVNHIQKSLPQMSDQIKQQLWVSQMELTKYEGGPPVDPVEKRKYLIEVIKHFNYKIDQLCRGELKNEENLFINMQKIFAKWFEKLGHSKTGYHKMTQDVVNEFDQNHRGRELPGFNDYTSFERVVQELIVVQRLADQVPMLIRYFILKESARILSSEMLGVLNREDLDEMLKEESEIGRKREALREKVKRLGLANDKISSL
;
A
#
# COMPACT_ATOMS: atom_id res chain seq x y z
N MET A 1 -4.16 -4.33 38.80
CA MET A 1 -3.09 -5.19 38.26
C MET A 1 -2.47 -5.93 39.43
N SER A 2 -2.27 -7.24 39.33
CA SER A 2 -1.62 -8.01 40.40
C SER A 2 -0.19 -7.50 40.56
N SER A 3 0.20 -7.05 41.76
CA SER A 3 1.52 -6.45 42.03
C SER A 3 2.69 -7.43 41.99
N SER A 4 2.44 -8.71 41.69
CA SER A 4 3.43 -9.79 41.69
C SER A 4 3.73 -10.39 40.31
N VAL A 5 3.19 -9.82 39.22
CA VAL A 5 3.32 -10.38 37.86
C VAL A 5 4.00 -9.36 36.95
N CYS A 6 5.05 -9.79 36.24
CA CYS A 6 5.69 -8.96 35.22
C CYS A 6 4.78 -8.79 34.00
N ASP A 7 4.79 -7.60 33.39
CA ASP A 7 4.08 -7.32 32.15
C ASP A 7 4.80 -8.02 30.97
N LEU A 8 4.43 -9.28 30.74
CA LEU A 8 4.92 -10.12 29.64
C LEU A 8 3.75 -10.78 28.92
N THR A 9 3.71 -10.67 27.60
CA THR A 9 2.73 -11.38 26.76
C THR A 9 3.43 -12.54 26.07
N LEU A 10 2.97 -13.76 26.35
CA LEU A 10 3.42 -14.98 25.70
C LEU A 10 2.29 -15.58 24.87
N ILE A 11 2.63 -16.19 23.74
CA ILE A 11 1.69 -16.95 22.92
C ILE A 11 1.97 -18.42 23.19
N ASP A 12 1.08 -19.07 23.93
CA ASP A 12 1.19 -20.50 24.18
C ASP A 12 0.72 -21.28 22.95
N LEU A 13 1.48 -22.33 22.59
CA LEU A 13 1.23 -23.17 21.42
C LEU A 13 0.87 -24.58 21.89
N PRO A 14 0.03 -25.32 21.14
CA PRO A 14 -0.30 -26.69 21.50
C PRO A 14 0.95 -27.56 21.66
N GLY A 15 0.94 -28.43 22.68
CA GLY A 15 2.04 -29.37 22.92
C GLY A 15 2.26 -30.32 21.74
N ILE A 16 3.53 -30.67 21.48
CA ILE A 16 3.90 -31.56 20.38
C ILE A 16 3.47 -33.00 20.72
N ALA A 17 2.35 -33.44 20.14
CA ALA A 17 1.85 -34.82 20.29
C ALA A 17 2.37 -35.73 19.17
N ARG A 18 2.84 -36.94 19.54
CA ARG A 18 3.33 -37.96 18.58
C ARG A 18 2.26 -38.98 18.18
N VAL A 19 1.24 -39.17 18.99
CA VAL A 19 0.21 -40.20 18.80
C VAL A 19 -1.17 -39.56 19.03
N PRO A 20 -2.13 -39.76 18.11
CA PRO A 20 -3.50 -39.28 18.29
C PRO A 20 -4.16 -40.03 19.46
N VAL A 21 -4.83 -39.28 20.35
CA VAL A 21 -5.71 -39.86 21.38
C VAL A 21 -7.10 -40.12 20.79
N GLN A 22 -7.88 -41.00 21.43
CA GLN A 22 -9.23 -41.36 20.95
C GLN A 22 -10.08 -40.12 20.68
N GLY A 23 -10.59 -40.00 19.45
CA GLY A 23 -11.42 -38.87 19.00
C GLY A 23 -10.69 -37.76 18.26
N GLN A 24 -9.36 -37.83 18.11
CA GLN A 24 -8.59 -36.88 17.29
C GLN A 24 -8.30 -37.43 15.88
N PRO A 25 -8.17 -36.56 14.86
CA PRO A 25 -7.70 -36.95 13.53
C PRO A 25 -6.32 -37.61 13.58
N GLU A 26 -6.05 -38.57 12.69
CA GLU A 26 -4.73 -39.23 12.60
C GLU A 26 -3.60 -38.24 12.25
N ASP A 27 -3.91 -37.13 11.58
CA ASP A 27 -2.97 -36.10 11.15
C ASP A 27 -2.79 -34.95 12.15
N ILE A 28 -3.35 -35.03 13.37
CA ILE A 28 -3.32 -33.95 14.37
C ILE A 28 -1.89 -33.49 14.69
N GLY A 29 -0.93 -34.41 14.75
CA GLY A 29 0.48 -34.09 14.98
C GLY A 29 1.07 -33.23 13.86
N ALA A 30 0.71 -33.51 12.60
CA ALA A 30 1.15 -32.72 11.46
C ALA A 30 0.50 -31.33 11.44
N GLN A 31 -0.79 -31.24 11.80
CA GLN A 31 -1.49 -29.95 11.91
C GLN A 31 -0.88 -29.06 13.00
N ILE A 32 -0.60 -29.62 14.18
CA ILE A 32 0.07 -28.92 15.29
C ILE A 32 1.44 -28.44 14.84
N LYS A 33 2.23 -29.30 14.19
CA LYS A 33 3.55 -28.91 13.68
C LYS A 33 3.47 -27.78 12.65
N SER A 34 2.53 -27.85 11.72
CA SER A 34 2.30 -26.81 10.71
C SER A 34 1.93 -25.47 11.35
N LEU A 35 1.06 -25.48 12.37
CA LEU A 35 0.68 -24.29 13.12
C LEU A 35 1.87 -23.68 13.85
N ILE A 36 2.67 -24.50 14.55
CA ILE A 36 3.87 -24.05 15.25
C ILE A 36 4.86 -23.44 14.27
N LEU A 37 5.19 -24.14 13.17
CA LEU A 37 6.12 -23.64 12.15
C LEU A 37 5.65 -22.32 11.52
N LYS A 38 4.35 -22.14 11.29
CA LYS A 38 3.78 -20.88 10.77
C LYS A 38 4.05 -19.70 11.71
N ILE A 39 4.12 -19.94 13.02
CA ILE A 39 4.42 -18.91 14.01
C ILE A 39 5.93 -18.72 14.15
N LEU A 40 6.69 -19.82 14.28
CA LEU A 40 8.15 -19.78 14.44
C LEU A 40 8.89 -19.25 13.18
N ALA A 41 8.32 -19.41 11.97
CA ALA A 41 8.89 -18.89 10.72
C ALA A 41 8.93 -17.35 10.65
N LYS A 42 8.18 -16.66 11.51
CA LYS A 42 8.22 -15.19 11.58
C LYS A 42 9.52 -14.75 12.25
N GLN A 43 10.36 -14.03 11.50
CA GLN A 43 11.67 -13.55 12.00
C GLN A 43 11.60 -12.67 13.26
N LYS A 44 10.45 -12.04 13.51
CA LYS A 44 10.22 -11.19 14.70
C LYS A 44 9.76 -11.96 15.94
N THR A 45 9.55 -13.27 15.82
CA THR A 45 9.13 -14.13 16.91
C THR A 45 10.37 -14.68 17.61
N ILE A 46 10.44 -14.46 18.92
CA ILE A 46 11.38 -15.14 19.81
C ILE A 46 10.86 -16.54 20.05
N ASN A 47 11.65 -17.55 19.71
CA ASN A 47 11.31 -18.94 19.95
C ASN A 47 11.64 -19.27 21.41
N LEU A 48 10.62 -19.59 22.20
CA LEU A 48 10.81 -20.03 23.58
C LEU A 48 10.67 -21.56 23.64
N VAL A 49 11.80 -22.25 23.77
CA VAL A 49 11.85 -23.72 23.74
C VAL A 49 11.93 -24.23 25.16
N VAL A 50 10.94 -25.02 25.59
CA VAL A 50 10.90 -25.59 26.96
C VAL A 50 11.31 -27.06 26.90
N VAL A 51 12.35 -27.43 27.63
CA VAL A 51 12.91 -28.79 27.68
C VAL A 51 13.15 -29.20 29.13
N PRO A 52 12.80 -30.42 29.55
CA PRO A 52 13.18 -30.91 30.88
C PRO A 52 14.65 -31.33 30.94
N CYS A 53 15.34 -31.07 32.07
CA CYS A 53 16.77 -31.32 32.25
C CYS A 53 17.15 -32.81 32.21
N ASN A 54 16.21 -33.70 32.50
CA ASN A 54 16.45 -35.15 32.58
C ASN A 54 16.39 -35.86 31.20
N VAL A 55 16.27 -35.10 30.11
CA VAL A 55 16.18 -35.64 28.74
C VAL A 55 17.28 -35.01 27.89
N ASP A 56 17.85 -35.78 26.97
CA ASP A 56 18.82 -35.26 26.01
C ASP A 56 18.18 -34.20 25.11
N ILE A 57 18.64 -32.96 25.28
CA ILE A 57 18.16 -31.79 24.56
C ILE A 57 18.28 -31.94 23.03
N ALA A 58 19.30 -32.66 22.55
CA ALA A 58 19.56 -32.83 21.12
C ALA A 58 18.46 -33.65 20.42
N THR A 59 17.71 -34.47 21.17
CA THR A 59 16.63 -35.32 20.66
C THR A 59 15.25 -34.67 20.73
N THR A 60 15.16 -33.45 21.27
CA THR A 60 13.87 -32.78 21.48
C THR A 60 13.31 -32.20 20.18
N GLU A 61 12.05 -32.57 19.88
CA GLU A 61 11.36 -32.07 18.69
C GLU A 61 11.19 -30.54 18.72
N ALA A 62 11.00 -29.96 19.90
CA ALA A 62 10.84 -28.51 20.05
C ALA A 62 12.10 -27.75 19.60
N LEU A 63 13.29 -28.20 19.99
CA LEU A 63 14.54 -27.57 19.57
C LEU A 63 14.85 -27.85 18.10
N LYS A 64 14.52 -29.04 17.60
CA LYS A 64 14.65 -29.36 16.17
C LYS A 64 13.81 -28.41 15.32
N MET A 65 12.54 -28.21 15.66
CA MET A 65 11.65 -27.27 14.96
C MET A 65 12.15 -25.82 15.04
N ALA A 66 12.73 -25.41 16.18
CA ALA A 66 13.35 -24.09 16.31
C ALA A 66 14.56 -23.95 15.39
N LYS A 67 15.46 -24.95 15.32
CA LYS A 67 16.62 -24.94 14.42
C LYS A 67 16.26 -24.99 12.93
N GLU A 68 15.12 -25.58 12.57
CA GLU A 68 14.64 -25.58 11.18
C GLU A 68 14.35 -24.15 10.68
N VAL A 69 13.91 -23.24 11.57
CA VAL A 69 13.57 -21.85 11.21
C VAL A 69 14.57 -20.79 11.71
N ASP A 70 15.45 -21.16 12.64
CA ASP A 70 16.51 -20.34 13.23
C ASP A 70 17.80 -21.19 13.39
N PRO A 71 18.47 -21.57 12.28
CA PRO A 71 19.65 -22.45 12.33
C PRO A 71 20.80 -21.89 13.18
N GLU A 72 20.95 -20.56 13.18
CA GLU A 72 21.99 -19.82 13.91
C GLU A 72 21.62 -19.55 15.39
N GLY A 73 20.41 -19.94 15.83
CA GLY A 73 19.97 -19.75 17.22
C GLY A 73 19.90 -18.29 17.67
N THR A 74 19.70 -17.35 16.73
CA THR A 74 19.76 -15.90 16.98
C THR A 74 18.60 -15.37 17.80
N ARG A 75 17.45 -16.04 17.71
CA ARG A 75 16.17 -15.63 18.30
C ARG A 75 15.50 -16.78 19.06
N THR A 76 16.30 -17.76 19.49
CA THR A 76 15.83 -18.93 20.24
C THR A 76 16.39 -18.91 21.65
N LEU A 77 15.50 -18.85 22.63
CA LEU A 77 15.78 -18.96 24.06
C LEU A 77 15.30 -20.33 24.54
N ALA A 78 16.18 -21.09 25.19
CA ALA A 78 15.83 -22.38 25.76
C ALA A 78 15.64 -22.28 27.28
N ILE A 79 14.50 -22.77 27.76
CA ILE A 79 14.19 -22.94 29.17
C ILE A 79 14.36 -24.40 29.53
N LEU A 80 15.25 -24.66 30.48
CA LEU A 80 15.44 -25.98 31.09
C LEU A 80 14.59 -26.08 32.36
N THR A 81 13.79 -27.14 32.46
CA THR A 81 12.82 -27.35 33.55
C THR A 81 13.12 -28.64 34.31
N LYS A 82 12.56 -28.78 35.52
CA LYS A 82 12.75 -29.97 36.36
C LYS A 82 14.23 -30.30 36.65
N PRO A 83 15.04 -29.32 37.10
CA PRO A 83 16.45 -29.56 37.43
C PRO A 83 16.62 -30.51 38.63
N ASP A 84 15.58 -30.71 39.42
CA ASP A 84 15.51 -31.64 40.55
C ASP A 84 15.51 -33.13 40.13
N LEU A 85 15.19 -33.42 38.86
CA LEU A 85 15.17 -34.78 38.32
C LEU A 85 16.46 -35.18 37.59
N ILE A 86 17.52 -34.37 37.71
CA ILE A 86 18.82 -34.68 37.12
C ILE A 86 19.45 -35.85 37.89
N ASP A 87 19.90 -36.87 37.18
CA ASP A 87 20.63 -38.00 37.77
C ASP A 87 21.98 -37.52 38.33
N ARG A 88 22.31 -37.98 39.55
CA ARG A 88 23.58 -37.61 40.20
C ARG A 88 24.76 -38.01 39.33
N GLY A 89 25.59 -37.03 38.96
CA GLY A 89 26.76 -37.22 38.08
C GLY A 89 26.59 -36.71 36.65
N THR A 90 25.36 -36.44 36.16
CA THR A 90 25.11 -35.83 34.84
C THR A 90 24.90 -34.31 34.90
N GLU A 91 25.04 -33.71 36.09
CA GLU A 91 24.90 -32.26 36.30
C GLU A 91 25.87 -31.46 35.39
N LYS A 92 27.08 -31.99 35.17
CA LYS A 92 28.08 -31.38 34.29
C LYS A 92 27.59 -31.22 32.85
N ASP A 93 26.82 -32.18 32.35
CA ASP A 93 26.29 -32.15 30.98
C ASP A 93 25.25 -31.03 30.86
N VAL A 94 24.37 -30.90 31.86
CA VAL A 94 23.38 -29.81 31.94
C VAL A 94 24.08 -28.45 32.07
N LEU A 95 25.14 -28.37 32.87
CA LEU A 95 25.98 -27.18 32.98
C LEU A 95 26.62 -26.77 31.65
N ASP A 96 27.13 -27.73 30.88
CA ASP A 96 27.74 -27.44 29.58
C ASP A 96 26.71 -27.00 28.54
N ILE A 97 25.46 -27.50 28.63
CA ILE A 97 24.34 -26.96 27.85
C ILE A 97 24.09 -25.49 28.24
N VAL A 98 23.97 -25.21 29.54
CA VAL A 98 23.64 -23.88 30.05
C VAL A 98 24.73 -22.85 29.76
N ARG A 99 26.00 -23.31 29.79
CA ARG A 99 27.18 -22.54 29.37
C ARG A 99 27.32 -22.43 27.85
N ASN A 100 26.31 -22.84 27.10
CA ASN A 100 26.22 -22.68 25.65
C ASN A 100 27.29 -23.45 24.86
N LYS A 101 27.84 -24.55 25.41
CA LYS A 101 28.93 -25.31 24.77
C LYS A 101 28.45 -26.40 23.83
N ILE A 102 27.30 -27.03 24.14
CA ILE A 102 26.80 -28.18 23.36
C ILE A 102 25.99 -27.71 22.15
N ILE A 103 24.98 -26.88 22.39
CA ILE A 103 24.16 -26.28 21.33
C ILE A 103 24.21 -24.76 21.53
N PRO A 104 24.93 -24.03 20.66
CA PRO A 104 25.05 -22.59 20.82
C PRO A 104 23.75 -21.89 20.44
N LEU A 105 23.17 -21.15 21.38
CA LEU A 105 22.05 -20.22 21.21
C LEU A 105 22.51 -18.82 21.62
N ASN A 106 22.21 -17.80 20.81
CA ASN A 106 22.63 -16.43 21.11
C ASN A 106 21.85 -15.83 22.28
N MET A 107 20.62 -16.31 22.51
CA MET A 107 19.83 -15.95 23.70
C MET A 107 20.13 -16.86 24.90
N GLY A 108 20.99 -17.86 24.73
CA GLY A 108 21.43 -18.78 25.77
C GLY A 108 20.30 -19.62 26.36
N TYR A 109 20.52 -20.01 27.61
CA TYR A 109 19.71 -20.95 28.37
C TYR A 109 19.32 -20.33 29.71
N VAL A 110 18.11 -20.64 30.17
CA VAL A 110 17.64 -20.31 31.52
C VAL A 110 17.14 -21.60 32.15
N ILE A 111 17.49 -21.83 33.41
CA ILE A 111 16.98 -22.99 34.18
C ILE A 111 15.97 -22.46 35.18
N VAL A 112 14.84 -23.16 35.27
CA VAL A 112 13.78 -22.85 36.24
C VAL A 112 13.33 -24.10 36.97
N LYS A 113 13.04 -23.97 38.25
CA LYS A 113 12.41 -25.01 39.06
C LYS A 113 10.94 -24.61 39.26
N CYS A 114 10.06 -25.38 38.63
CA CYS A 114 8.61 -25.18 38.77
C CYS A 114 8.03 -26.14 39.82
N ARG A 115 6.78 -25.87 40.23
CA ARG A 115 6.02 -26.80 41.09
C ARG A 115 5.86 -28.16 40.41
N GLY A 116 6.24 -29.22 41.11
CA GLY A 116 5.97 -30.60 40.69
C GLY A 116 4.50 -30.99 40.88
N GLN A 117 4.08 -32.12 40.30
CA GLN A 117 2.70 -32.59 40.39
C GLN A 117 2.24 -32.81 41.84
N LYS A 118 3.14 -33.30 42.71
CA LYS A 118 2.85 -33.50 44.13
C LYS A 118 2.60 -32.16 44.85
N GLN A 119 3.45 -31.16 44.64
CA GLN A 119 3.28 -29.81 45.23
C GLN A 119 2.01 -29.11 44.74
N ILE A 120 1.57 -29.38 43.50
CA ILE A 120 0.28 -28.89 42.98
C ILE A 120 -0.87 -29.54 43.74
N ASN A 121 -0.83 -30.87 43.93
CA ASN A 121 -1.86 -31.60 44.67
C ASN A 121 -1.90 -31.20 46.16
N ASP A 122 -0.74 -30.89 46.73
CA ASP A 122 -0.57 -30.46 48.13
C ASP A 122 -0.91 -28.97 48.35
N GLY A 123 -1.26 -28.22 47.28
CA GLY A 123 -1.73 -26.84 47.38
C GLY A 123 -0.65 -25.78 47.64
N VAL A 124 0.62 -26.07 47.35
CA VAL A 124 1.74 -25.14 47.55
C VAL A 124 1.53 -23.84 46.76
N THR A 125 1.65 -22.70 47.43
CA THR A 125 1.44 -21.38 46.85
C THR A 125 2.57 -21.00 45.89
N ILE A 126 2.35 -19.98 45.05
CA ILE A 126 3.36 -19.51 44.10
C ILE A 126 4.56 -18.90 44.84
N ASN A 127 4.33 -18.15 45.92
CA ASN A 127 5.42 -17.52 46.68
C ASN A 127 6.31 -18.55 47.37
N GLU A 128 5.72 -19.58 47.99
CA GLU A 128 6.48 -20.70 48.57
C GLU A 128 7.29 -21.45 47.51
N ALA A 129 6.76 -21.60 46.29
CA ALA A 129 7.50 -22.22 45.19
C ALA A 129 8.67 -21.37 44.70
N ILE A 130 8.55 -20.03 44.70
CA ILE A 130 9.64 -19.11 44.36
C ILE A 130 10.74 -19.18 45.43
N GLU A 131 10.37 -19.22 46.72
CA GLU A 131 11.33 -19.39 47.81
C GLU A 131 12.07 -20.74 47.70
N ASP A 132 11.35 -21.82 47.42
CA ASP A 132 11.93 -23.15 47.18
C ASP A 132 12.82 -23.21 45.92
N GLU A 133 12.49 -22.44 44.88
CA GLU A 133 13.35 -22.26 43.70
C GLU A 133 14.63 -21.50 44.06
N MET A 134 14.52 -20.39 44.81
CA MET A 134 15.67 -19.61 45.27
C MET A 134 16.59 -20.43 46.16
N ASP A 135 16.03 -21.17 47.12
CA ASP A 135 16.78 -22.05 48.01
C ASP A 135 17.47 -23.18 47.24
N PHE A 136 16.82 -23.72 46.20
CA PHE A 136 17.41 -24.74 45.35
C PHE A 136 18.63 -24.20 44.60
N PHE A 137 18.51 -23.04 43.96
CA PHE A 137 19.60 -22.46 43.18
C PHE A 137 20.68 -21.80 44.04
N GLN A 138 20.38 -21.35 45.27
CA GLN A 138 21.41 -20.90 46.21
C GLN A 138 22.30 -22.05 46.69
N LYS A 139 21.74 -23.26 46.77
CA LYS A 139 22.51 -24.46 47.13
C LYS A 139 23.33 -25.02 45.96
N HIS A 140 23.05 -24.59 44.73
CA HIS A 140 23.71 -25.02 43.50
C HIS A 140 24.26 -23.80 42.75
N ASP A 141 25.45 -23.34 43.17
CA ASP A 141 26.14 -22.16 42.62
C ASP A 141 26.32 -22.20 41.09
N GLU A 142 26.31 -23.41 40.52
CA GLU A 142 26.48 -23.71 39.11
C GLU A 142 25.39 -23.15 38.17
N PHE A 143 24.20 -22.82 38.69
CA PHE A 143 23.02 -22.53 37.88
C PHE A 143 22.58 -21.05 37.87
N ARG A 144 23.36 -20.14 38.44
CA ARG A 144 23.04 -18.71 38.49
C ARG A 144 23.29 -17.99 37.15
N LEU A 145 22.30 -17.94 36.27
CA LEU A 145 22.33 -17.09 35.05
C LEU A 145 20.95 -16.51 34.70
N THR A 146 20.75 -15.21 34.89
CA THR A 146 19.54 -14.50 34.38
C THR A 146 19.83 -13.03 34.05
N GLN A 147 20.06 -12.72 32.75
CA GLN A 147 19.85 -11.36 32.21
C GLN A 147 19.63 -11.35 30.67
N THR A 148 19.17 -12.44 30.04
CA THR A 148 19.25 -12.54 28.57
C THR A 148 18.00 -12.05 27.82
N LEU A 149 16.80 -12.27 28.38
CA LEU A 149 15.54 -11.93 27.71
C LEU A 149 15.32 -10.41 27.62
N VAL A 150 15.56 -9.67 28.72
CA VAL A 150 15.42 -8.21 28.76
C VAL A 150 16.37 -7.53 27.77
N ASN A 151 17.62 -7.99 27.69
CA ASN A 151 18.62 -7.46 26.78
C ASN A 151 18.24 -7.68 25.30
N HIS A 152 17.59 -8.80 24.97
CA HIS A 152 17.14 -9.06 23.60
C HIS A 152 15.93 -8.22 23.22
N ILE A 153 14.97 -8.03 24.14
CA ILE A 153 13.83 -7.12 23.93
C ILE A 153 14.36 -5.70 23.69
N GLN A 154 15.29 -5.22 24.53
CA GLN A 154 15.92 -3.90 24.37
C GLN A 154 16.66 -3.75 23.03
N LYS A 155 17.34 -4.80 22.54
CA LYS A 155 18.03 -4.77 21.23
C LYS A 155 17.06 -4.80 20.04
N SER A 156 15.91 -5.47 20.18
CA SER A 156 14.95 -5.66 19.10
C SER A 156 13.93 -4.52 18.99
N LEU A 157 13.69 -3.79 20.08
CA LEU A 157 12.71 -2.70 20.15
C LEU A 157 12.96 -1.56 19.15
N PRO A 158 14.21 -1.08 18.95
CA PRO A 158 14.50 -0.03 17.96
C PRO A 158 14.18 -0.49 16.54
N GLN A 159 14.57 -1.72 16.18
CA GLN A 159 14.29 -2.28 14.85
C GLN A 159 12.79 -2.46 14.61
N MET A 160 12.03 -2.86 15.63
CA MET A 160 10.56 -2.93 15.55
C MET A 160 9.93 -1.55 15.36
N SER A 161 10.44 -0.52 16.05
CA SER A 161 9.97 0.87 15.90
C SER A 161 10.14 1.36 14.46
N ASP A 162 11.33 1.18 13.88
CA ASP A 162 11.62 1.63 12.52
C ASP A 162 10.75 0.90 11.49
N GLN A 163 10.55 -0.41 11.66
CA GLN A 163 9.67 -1.19 10.78
C GLN A 163 8.21 -0.76 10.88
N ILE A 164 7.71 -0.43 12.08
CA ILE A 164 6.34 0.06 12.26
C ILE A 164 6.19 1.42 11.58
N LYS A 165 7.15 2.33 11.76
CA LYS A 165 7.15 3.64 11.08
C LYS A 165 7.18 3.48 9.56
N GLN A 166 8.02 2.59 9.04
CA GLN A 166 8.08 2.31 7.62
C GLN A 166 6.77 1.72 7.10
N GLN A 167 6.20 0.73 7.77
CA GLN A 167 4.91 0.15 7.35
C GLN A 167 3.75 1.13 7.46
N LEU A 168 3.78 2.00 8.47
CA LEU A 168 2.80 3.07 8.65
C LEU A 168 2.89 4.06 7.47
N TRP A 169 4.10 4.50 7.12
CA TRP A 169 4.34 5.37 5.97
C TRP A 169 3.88 4.74 4.65
N VAL A 170 4.26 3.49 4.38
CA VAL A 170 3.84 2.77 3.16
C VAL A 170 2.31 2.63 3.12
N SER A 171 1.68 2.25 4.24
CA SER A 171 0.23 2.06 4.29
C SER A 171 -0.51 3.40 4.17
N GLN A 172 0.04 4.50 4.68
CA GLN A 172 -0.50 5.85 4.51
C GLN A 172 -0.39 6.31 3.05
N MET A 173 0.78 6.15 2.42
CA MET A 173 0.98 6.46 1.00
C MET A 173 0.05 5.65 0.10
N GLU A 174 -0.12 4.36 0.41
CA GLU A 174 -1.07 3.52 -0.32
C GLU A 174 -2.52 4.00 -0.09
N LEU A 175 -2.88 4.36 1.15
CA LEU A 175 -4.20 4.93 1.45
C LEU A 175 -4.47 6.25 0.71
N THR A 176 -3.44 7.09 0.49
CA THR A 176 -3.57 8.34 -0.30
C THR A 176 -4.00 8.06 -1.74
N LYS A 177 -3.63 6.91 -2.31
CA LYS A 177 -4.05 6.52 -3.68
C LYS A 177 -5.54 6.23 -3.80
N TYR A 178 -6.22 5.96 -2.67
CA TYR A 178 -7.65 5.66 -2.61
C TYR A 178 -8.46 6.82 -2.01
N GLU A 179 -8.04 8.06 -2.31
CA GLU A 179 -8.60 9.34 -1.82
C GLU A 179 -10.01 9.24 -1.22
N GLY A 180 -10.15 9.60 0.08
CA GLY A 180 -11.39 10.00 0.77
C GLY A 180 -12.52 8.98 0.87
N GLY A 181 -12.91 8.37 -0.25
CA GLY A 181 -14.17 7.70 -0.46
C GLY A 181 -15.37 8.60 -0.31
N PRO A 182 -16.53 8.17 -0.79
CA PRO A 182 -17.77 8.77 -0.38
C PRO A 182 -17.94 8.54 1.13
N PRO A 183 -18.16 9.60 1.91
CA PRO A 183 -18.43 9.48 3.34
C PRO A 183 -19.75 8.77 3.60
N VAL A 184 -19.94 8.26 4.82
CA VAL A 184 -21.17 7.52 5.19
C VAL A 184 -22.35 8.46 5.45
N ASP A 185 -22.08 9.64 6.00
CA ASP A 185 -23.10 10.65 6.35
C ASP A 185 -23.68 11.33 5.09
N PRO A 186 -25.02 11.32 4.90
CA PRO A 186 -25.70 11.99 3.79
C PRO A 186 -25.31 13.46 3.59
N VAL A 187 -25.04 14.21 4.66
CA VAL A 187 -24.65 15.64 4.56
C VAL A 187 -23.24 15.75 4.00
N GLU A 188 -22.33 14.93 4.47
CA GLU A 188 -20.95 14.87 3.98
C GLU A 188 -20.88 14.29 2.56
N LYS A 189 -21.79 13.39 2.18
CA LYS A 189 -21.87 12.86 0.80
C LYS A 189 -22.16 13.97 -0.21
N ARG A 190 -23.08 14.89 0.12
CA ARG A 190 -23.37 16.05 -0.73
C ARG A 190 -22.14 16.95 -0.87
N LYS A 191 -21.44 17.25 0.23
CA LYS A 191 -20.19 18.03 0.19
C LYS A 191 -19.12 17.34 -0.66
N TYR A 192 -18.94 16.03 -0.50
CA TYR A 192 -18.01 15.25 -1.28
C TYR A 192 -18.34 15.30 -2.78
N LEU A 193 -19.60 15.11 -3.16
CA LEU A 193 -20.03 15.21 -4.55
C LEU A 193 -19.78 16.61 -5.14
N ILE A 194 -20.01 17.68 -4.36
CA ILE A 194 -19.68 19.06 -4.76
C ILE A 194 -18.19 19.18 -5.09
N GLU A 195 -17.29 18.67 -4.25
CA GLU A 195 -15.85 18.74 -4.48
C GLU A 195 -15.42 17.92 -5.71
N VAL A 196 -16.00 16.74 -5.91
CA VAL A 196 -15.77 15.92 -7.12
C VAL A 196 -16.18 16.66 -8.39
N ILE A 197 -17.38 17.25 -8.41
CA ILE A 197 -17.89 18.00 -9.56
C ILE A 197 -17.06 19.27 -9.82
N LYS A 198 -16.69 20.01 -8.76
CA LYS A 198 -15.80 21.18 -8.89
C LYS A 198 -14.46 20.78 -9.50
N HIS A 199 -13.86 19.69 -9.04
CA HIS A 199 -12.59 19.21 -9.56
C HIS A 199 -12.69 18.75 -11.02
N PHE A 200 -13.78 18.06 -11.37
CA PHE A 200 -14.09 17.70 -12.76
C PHE A 200 -14.20 18.95 -13.65
N ASN A 201 -15.03 19.92 -13.27
CA ASN A 201 -15.24 21.16 -14.03
C ASN A 201 -13.94 21.97 -14.16
N TYR A 202 -13.12 22.01 -13.11
CA TYR A 202 -11.80 22.62 -13.15
C TYR A 202 -10.90 21.94 -14.20
N LYS A 203 -10.86 20.60 -14.24
CA LYS A 203 -10.09 19.87 -15.27
C LYS A 203 -10.60 20.13 -16.68
N ILE A 204 -11.92 20.20 -16.88
CA ILE A 204 -12.53 20.54 -18.17
C ILE A 204 -12.16 21.95 -18.63
N ASP A 205 -12.19 22.95 -17.74
CA ASP A 205 -11.76 24.32 -18.05
C ASP A 205 -10.27 24.37 -18.42
N GLN A 206 -9.43 23.66 -17.66
CA GLN A 206 -7.99 23.51 -17.94
C GLN A 206 -7.71 22.88 -19.32
N LEU A 207 -8.48 21.86 -19.71
CA LEU A 207 -8.44 21.27 -21.07
C LEU A 207 -8.78 22.29 -22.15
N CYS A 208 -9.78 23.14 -21.91
CA CYS A 208 -10.21 24.15 -22.90
C CYS A 208 -9.21 25.30 -23.05
N ARG A 209 -8.50 25.67 -21.98
CA ARG A 209 -7.46 26.70 -22.00
C ARG A 209 -6.13 26.23 -22.58
N GLY A 210 -5.96 24.90 -22.69
CA GLY A 210 -4.70 24.31 -23.16
C GLY A 210 -3.57 24.38 -22.13
N GLU A 211 -3.88 24.62 -20.85
CA GLU A 211 -2.92 24.73 -19.73
C GLU A 211 -2.38 23.36 -19.27
N LEU A 212 -2.99 22.26 -19.71
CA LEU A 212 -2.54 20.91 -19.37
C LEU A 212 -1.27 20.52 -20.12
N LYS A 213 -0.19 20.29 -19.35
CA LYS A 213 1.10 19.75 -19.81
C LYS A 213 1.04 18.22 -20.02
N ASN A 214 0.02 17.72 -20.72
CA ASN A 214 -0.05 16.30 -21.09
C ASN A 214 0.41 16.10 -22.54
N GLU A 215 0.96 14.92 -22.84
CA GLU A 215 1.47 14.54 -24.16
C GLU A 215 0.39 14.61 -25.26
N GLU A 216 -0.89 14.53 -24.88
CA GLU A 216 -2.05 14.64 -25.76
C GLU A 216 -2.88 15.92 -25.52
N ASN A 217 -2.22 17.07 -25.38
CA ASN A 217 -2.94 18.34 -25.25
C ASN A 217 -3.88 18.56 -26.46
N LEU A 218 -5.19 18.60 -26.18
CA LEU A 218 -6.25 18.75 -27.19
C LEU A 218 -6.02 19.97 -28.09
N PHE A 219 -5.52 21.07 -27.51
CA PHE A 219 -5.23 22.30 -28.25
C PHE A 219 -4.13 22.09 -29.31
N ILE A 220 -3.06 21.36 -28.95
CA ILE A 220 -1.99 21.01 -29.88
C ILE A 220 -2.52 20.13 -31.01
N ASN A 221 -3.38 19.15 -30.69
CA ASN A 221 -3.98 18.27 -31.70
C ASN A 221 -4.91 19.03 -32.64
N MET A 222 -5.72 19.96 -32.14
CA MET A 222 -6.53 20.83 -32.99
C MET A 222 -5.69 21.77 -33.86
N GLN A 223 -4.59 22.32 -33.33
CA GLN A 223 -3.67 23.12 -34.13
C GLN A 223 -3.08 22.32 -35.31
N LYS A 224 -2.72 21.04 -35.10
CA LYS A 224 -2.28 20.16 -36.20
C LYS A 224 -3.36 19.95 -37.25
N ILE A 225 -4.62 19.79 -36.85
CA ILE A 225 -5.75 19.65 -37.78
C ILE A 225 -5.99 20.97 -38.54
N PHE A 226 -5.97 22.10 -37.84
CA PHE A 226 -6.13 23.41 -38.47
C PHE A 226 -4.97 23.73 -39.43
N ALA A 227 -3.74 23.34 -39.12
CA ALA A 227 -2.62 23.47 -40.05
C ALA A 227 -2.87 22.70 -41.37
N LYS A 228 -3.38 21.47 -41.29
CA LYS A 228 -3.78 20.70 -42.48
C LYS A 228 -4.93 21.35 -43.25
N TRP A 229 -5.87 21.99 -42.55
CA TRP A 229 -6.95 22.79 -43.16
C TRP A 229 -6.38 23.99 -43.93
N PHE A 230 -5.48 24.76 -43.30
CA PHE A 230 -4.79 25.88 -43.94
C PHE A 230 -3.98 25.44 -45.16
N GLU A 231 -3.30 24.30 -45.07
CA GLU A 231 -2.55 23.75 -46.20
C GLU A 231 -3.48 23.44 -47.38
N LYS A 232 -4.63 22.78 -47.15
CA LYS A 232 -5.62 22.51 -48.20
C LYS A 232 -6.17 23.80 -48.83
N LEU A 233 -6.48 24.82 -48.01
CA LEU A 233 -6.91 26.13 -48.52
C LEU A 233 -5.80 26.84 -49.31
N GLY A 234 -4.54 26.71 -48.90
CA GLY A 234 -3.37 27.26 -49.60
C GLY A 234 -3.13 26.65 -50.98
N HIS A 235 -3.38 25.34 -51.14
CA HIS A 235 -3.37 24.68 -52.45
C HIS A 235 -4.50 25.19 -53.36
N SER A 236 -5.64 25.59 -52.79
CA SER A 236 -6.69 26.31 -53.53
C SER A 236 -6.18 27.68 -54.02
N LYS A 237 -5.40 28.40 -53.19
CA LYS A 237 -4.80 29.71 -53.51
C LYS A 237 -3.82 29.70 -54.69
N THR A 238 -3.00 28.66 -54.81
CA THR A 238 -2.10 28.48 -55.96
C THR A 238 -2.88 28.21 -57.25
N GLY A 239 -4.00 27.48 -57.17
CA GLY A 239 -4.97 27.36 -58.27
C GLY A 239 -5.58 28.70 -58.68
N TYR A 240 -5.91 29.58 -57.72
CA TYR A 240 -6.45 30.91 -57.99
C TYR A 240 -5.47 31.86 -58.65
N HIS A 241 -4.18 31.84 -58.27
CA HIS A 241 -3.18 32.68 -58.95
C HIS A 241 -3.04 32.29 -60.43
N LYS A 242 -3.08 30.99 -60.72
CA LYS A 242 -3.11 30.48 -62.09
C LYS A 242 -4.39 30.91 -62.82
N MET A 243 -5.56 30.74 -62.22
CA MET A 243 -6.84 31.18 -62.80
C MET A 243 -6.88 32.70 -63.04
N THR A 244 -6.33 33.49 -62.11
CA THR A 244 -6.21 34.95 -62.25
C THR A 244 -5.31 35.30 -63.43
N GLN A 245 -4.17 34.62 -63.54
CA GLN A 245 -3.24 34.82 -64.65
C GLN A 245 -3.87 34.41 -65.98
N ASP A 246 -4.64 33.32 -66.01
CA ASP A 246 -5.36 32.85 -67.20
C ASP A 246 -6.44 33.85 -67.62
N VAL A 247 -7.23 34.39 -66.69
CA VAL A 247 -8.25 35.44 -66.95
C VAL A 247 -7.61 36.74 -67.42
N VAL A 248 -6.51 37.18 -66.81
CA VAL A 248 -5.76 38.37 -67.24
C VAL A 248 -5.16 38.15 -68.63
N ASN A 249 -4.57 36.99 -68.88
CA ASN A 249 -3.99 36.66 -70.19
C ASN A 249 -5.06 36.57 -71.29
N GLU A 250 -6.22 35.97 -71.01
CA GLU A 250 -7.37 35.91 -71.93
C GLU A 250 -7.93 37.30 -72.22
N PHE A 251 -8.08 38.13 -71.18
CA PHE A 251 -8.50 39.52 -71.31
C PHE A 251 -7.52 40.33 -72.18
N ASP A 252 -6.21 40.24 -71.89
CA ASP A 252 -5.15 40.92 -72.62
C ASP A 252 -5.08 40.46 -74.09
N GLN A 253 -5.27 39.17 -74.38
CA GLN A 253 -5.31 38.66 -75.76
C GLN A 253 -6.51 39.17 -76.55
N ASN A 254 -7.69 39.22 -75.91
CA ASN A 254 -8.94 39.62 -76.57
C ASN A 254 -9.08 41.14 -76.75
N HIS A 255 -8.37 41.95 -75.96
CA HIS A 255 -8.50 43.41 -75.94
C HIS A 255 -7.22 44.17 -76.34
N ARG A 256 -6.15 43.46 -76.74
CA ARG A 256 -4.87 44.07 -77.16
C ARG A 256 -5.07 45.09 -78.29
N GLY A 257 -4.69 46.34 -78.04
CA GLY A 257 -4.77 47.43 -79.05
C GLY A 257 -6.12 48.13 -79.17
N ARG A 258 -7.10 47.83 -78.29
CA ARG A 258 -8.36 48.58 -78.16
C ARG A 258 -8.53 49.11 -76.73
N GLU A 259 -7.59 49.90 -76.26
CA GLU A 259 -7.69 50.56 -74.95
C GLU A 259 -8.60 51.80 -75.06
N LEU A 260 -9.91 51.56 -75.17
CA LEU A 260 -10.91 52.64 -75.09
C LEU A 260 -11.29 52.89 -73.62
N PRO A 261 -11.25 54.15 -73.14
CA PRO A 261 -11.68 54.48 -71.79
C PRO A 261 -13.15 54.06 -71.57
N GLY A 262 -13.39 53.10 -70.67
CA GLY A 262 -14.74 52.64 -70.28
C GLY A 262 -15.14 51.22 -70.72
N PHE A 263 -14.29 50.47 -71.41
CA PHE A 263 -14.57 49.10 -71.90
C PHE A 263 -13.92 47.96 -71.07
N ASN A 264 -13.53 48.22 -69.81
CA ASN A 264 -13.02 47.18 -68.93
C ASN A 264 -14.19 46.39 -68.30
N ASP A 265 -14.27 45.09 -68.56
CA ASP A 265 -15.21 44.19 -67.87
C ASP A 265 -14.71 43.90 -66.44
N TYR A 266 -15.05 44.78 -65.51
CA TYR A 266 -14.66 44.68 -64.10
C TYR A 266 -15.22 43.45 -63.39
N THR A 267 -16.24 42.77 -63.94
CA THR A 267 -16.90 41.63 -63.29
C THR A 267 -15.97 40.42 -63.16
N SER A 268 -15.04 40.26 -64.11
CA SER A 268 -14.03 39.19 -64.09
C SER A 268 -13.00 39.40 -62.97
N PHE A 269 -12.54 40.63 -62.77
CA PHE A 269 -11.66 41.00 -61.66
C PHE A 269 -12.39 40.95 -60.30
N GLU A 270 -13.64 41.40 -60.27
CA GLU A 270 -14.48 41.33 -59.07
C GLU A 270 -14.64 39.87 -58.60
N ARG A 271 -14.92 38.94 -59.52
CA ARG A 271 -15.03 37.50 -59.20
C ARG A 271 -13.76 36.95 -58.55
N VAL A 272 -12.59 37.27 -59.11
CA VAL A 272 -11.28 36.86 -58.56
C VAL A 272 -11.09 37.41 -57.14
N VAL A 273 -11.40 38.69 -56.91
CA VAL A 273 -11.27 39.32 -55.60
C VAL A 273 -12.26 38.72 -54.59
N GLN A 274 -13.50 38.48 -55.00
CA GLN A 274 -14.52 37.84 -54.15
C GLN A 274 -14.08 36.43 -53.71
N GLU A 275 -13.54 35.61 -54.62
CA GLU A 275 -13.03 34.28 -54.28
C GLU A 275 -11.87 34.31 -53.29
N LEU A 276 -10.90 35.24 -53.46
CA LEU A 276 -9.80 35.44 -52.51
C LEU A 276 -10.29 35.83 -51.12
N ILE A 277 -11.29 36.72 -51.05
CA ILE A 277 -11.91 37.13 -49.79
C ILE A 277 -12.61 35.95 -49.11
N VAL A 278 -13.31 35.10 -49.86
CA VAL A 278 -14.00 33.91 -49.33
C VAL A 278 -13.00 32.93 -48.72
N VAL A 279 -11.89 32.63 -49.41
CA VAL A 279 -10.86 31.71 -48.90
C VAL A 279 -10.28 32.23 -47.59
N GLN A 280 -9.93 33.51 -47.52
CA GLN A 280 -9.40 34.12 -46.30
C GLN A 280 -10.41 34.05 -45.15
N ARG A 281 -11.69 34.35 -45.42
CA ARG A 281 -12.76 34.24 -44.41
C ARG A 281 -12.92 32.82 -43.91
N LEU A 282 -12.90 31.81 -44.78
CA LEU A 282 -12.99 30.41 -44.38
C LEU A 282 -11.79 29.95 -43.56
N ALA A 283 -10.58 30.44 -43.89
CA ALA A 283 -9.37 30.16 -43.14
C ALA A 283 -9.47 30.65 -41.68
N ASP A 284 -10.07 31.82 -41.47
CA ASP A 284 -10.16 32.45 -40.14
C ASP A 284 -11.41 31.99 -39.37
N GLN A 285 -12.57 31.97 -40.03
CA GLN A 285 -13.86 31.74 -39.37
C GLN A 285 -14.08 30.28 -38.98
N VAL A 286 -13.70 29.31 -39.82
CA VAL A 286 -13.98 27.90 -39.54
C VAL A 286 -13.25 27.41 -38.26
N PRO A 287 -11.93 27.63 -38.08
CA PRO A 287 -11.26 27.28 -36.84
C PRO A 287 -11.81 28.03 -35.61
N MET A 288 -12.21 29.30 -35.78
CA MET A 288 -12.81 30.10 -34.71
C MET A 288 -14.15 29.51 -34.25
N LEU A 289 -15.03 29.17 -35.20
CA LEU A 289 -16.32 28.55 -34.91
C LEU A 289 -16.15 27.17 -34.27
N ILE A 290 -15.24 26.34 -34.76
CA ILE A 290 -14.94 25.03 -34.17
C ILE A 290 -14.44 25.19 -32.73
N ARG A 291 -13.46 26.08 -32.48
CA ARG A 291 -12.98 26.34 -31.12
C ARG A 291 -14.09 26.83 -30.19
N TYR A 292 -14.96 27.71 -30.68
CA TYR A 292 -16.05 28.24 -29.87
C TYR A 292 -17.10 27.17 -29.56
N PHE A 293 -17.69 26.55 -30.59
CA PHE A 293 -18.81 25.64 -30.41
C PHE A 293 -18.40 24.27 -29.85
N ILE A 294 -17.30 23.69 -30.33
CA ILE A 294 -16.90 22.32 -29.98
C ILE A 294 -16.13 22.26 -28.66
N LEU A 295 -15.39 23.31 -28.31
CA LEU A 295 -14.66 23.33 -27.03
C LEU A 295 -15.39 24.15 -25.99
N LYS A 296 -15.48 25.47 -26.22
CA LYS A 296 -15.89 26.41 -25.18
C LYS A 296 -17.35 26.21 -24.79
N GLU A 297 -18.22 26.09 -25.79
CA GLU A 297 -19.65 25.92 -25.55
C GLU A 297 -19.98 24.52 -25.05
N SER A 298 -19.38 23.46 -25.63
CA SER A 298 -19.54 22.10 -25.11
C SER A 298 -19.05 21.95 -23.66
N ALA A 299 -17.92 22.55 -23.29
CA ALA A 299 -17.41 22.55 -21.91
C ALA A 299 -18.32 23.32 -20.95
N ARG A 300 -18.88 24.45 -21.40
CA ARG A 300 -19.84 25.24 -20.63
C ARG A 300 -21.12 24.44 -20.36
N ILE A 301 -21.67 23.80 -21.40
CA ILE A 301 -22.85 22.94 -21.30
C ILE A 301 -22.56 21.78 -20.35
N LEU A 302 -21.47 21.04 -20.59
CA LEU A 302 -21.06 19.92 -19.74
C LEU A 302 -20.89 20.34 -18.28
N SER A 303 -20.22 21.46 -18.01
CA SER A 303 -20.04 21.96 -16.64
C SER A 303 -21.36 22.32 -15.97
N SER A 304 -22.31 22.87 -16.72
CA SER A 304 -23.66 23.20 -16.24
C SER A 304 -24.47 21.95 -15.94
N GLU A 305 -24.46 20.96 -16.84
CA GLU A 305 -25.13 19.67 -16.64
C GLU A 305 -24.56 18.93 -15.42
N MET A 306 -23.23 18.95 -15.26
CA MET A 306 -22.57 18.37 -14.09
C MET A 306 -22.95 19.07 -12.79
N LEU A 307 -23.20 20.37 -12.78
CA LEU A 307 -23.76 21.05 -11.60
C LEU A 307 -25.22 20.64 -11.35
N GLY A 308 -26.00 20.39 -12.41
CA GLY A 308 -27.36 19.88 -12.32
C GLY A 308 -27.48 18.51 -11.64
N VAL A 309 -26.41 17.70 -11.69
CA VAL A 309 -26.31 16.42 -10.97
C VAL A 309 -26.50 16.58 -9.46
N LEU A 310 -26.13 17.71 -8.86
CA LEU A 310 -26.30 17.98 -7.43
C LEU A 310 -27.77 17.98 -6.96
N ASN A 311 -28.70 18.20 -7.89
CA ASN A 311 -30.13 18.27 -7.60
C ASN A 311 -30.82 16.90 -7.69
N ARG A 312 -30.11 15.85 -8.11
CA ARG A 312 -30.70 14.52 -8.18
C ARG A 312 -30.85 13.89 -6.78
N GLU A 313 -31.84 13.03 -6.65
CA GLU A 313 -32.16 12.34 -5.39
C GLU A 313 -31.40 11.01 -5.22
N ASP A 314 -30.79 10.49 -6.28
CA ASP A 314 -30.09 9.20 -6.37
C ASP A 314 -28.62 9.24 -5.89
N LEU A 315 -28.32 10.09 -4.90
CA LEU A 315 -26.96 10.34 -4.39
C LEU A 315 -26.21 9.06 -4.00
N ASP A 316 -26.90 8.11 -3.38
CA ASP A 316 -26.32 6.85 -2.90
C ASP A 316 -25.94 5.89 -4.03
N GLU A 317 -26.68 5.92 -5.14
CA GLU A 317 -26.37 5.12 -6.32
C GLU A 317 -25.18 5.74 -7.08
N MET A 318 -25.17 7.07 -7.21
CA MET A 318 -24.08 7.80 -7.86
C MET A 318 -22.74 7.69 -7.15
N LEU A 319 -22.76 7.66 -5.82
CA LEU A 319 -21.58 7.53 -4.98
C LEU A 319 -21.27 6.07 -4.60
N LYS A 320 -21.91 5.10 -5.24
CA LYS A 320 -21.63 3.69 -4.96
C LYS A 320 -20.24 3.33 -5.48
N GLU A 321 -19.39 2.86 -4.58
CA GLU A 321 -18.07 2.38 -4.96
C GLU A 321 -18.09 0.93 -5.40
N GLU A 322 -17.09 0.56 -6.20
CA GLU A 322 -16.74 -0.83 -6.42
C GLU A 322 -16.43 -1.52 -5.10
N SER A 323 -17.04 -2.69 -4.89
CA SER A 323 -16.96 -3.42 -3.62
C SER A 323 -15.53 -3.80 -3.22
N GLU A 324 -14.61 -3.91 -4.17
CA GLU A 324 -13.20 -4.24 -3.90
C GLU A 324 -12.41 -3.03 -3.41
N ILE A 325 -12.61 -1.86 -4.03
CA ILE A 325 -11.93 -0.62 -3.65
C ILE A 325 -12.35 -0.21 -2.24
N GLY A 326 -13.66 -0.25 -1.95
CA GLY A 326 -14.19 0.05 -0.61
C GLY A 326 -13.60 -0.86 0.47
N ARG A 327 -13.62 -2.19 0.23
CA ARG A 327 -13.03 -3.19 1.15
C ARG A 327 -11.53 -2.97 1.36
N LYS A 328 -10.78 -2.70 0.29
CA LYS A 328 -9.34 -2.46 0.38
C LYS A 328 -9.02 -1.20 1.16
N ARG A 329 -9.78 -0.12 0.95
CA ARG A 329 -9.61 1.13 1.70
C ARG A 329 -9.91 0.93 3.18
N GLU A 330 -10.97 0.22 3.52
CA GLU A 330 -11.32 -0.05 4.92
C GLU A 330 -10.22 -0.86 5.62
N ALA A 331 -9.76 -1.94 5.00
CA ALA A 331 -8.65 -2.74 5.52
C ALA A 331 -7.36 -1.91 5.72
N LEU A 332 -7.06 -0.99 4.79
CA LEU A 332 -5.92 -0.07 4.90
C LEU A 332 -6.12 0.94 6.05
N ARG A 333 -7.32 1.52 6.22
CA ARG A 333 -7.64 2.42 7.34
C ARG A 333 -7.44 1.72 8.68
N GLU A 334 -7.95 0.51 8.83
CA GLU A 334 -7.76 -0.28 10.04
C GLU A 334 -6.30 -0.64 10.29
N LYS A 335 -5.55 -0.98 9.23
CA LYS A 335 -4.12 -1.25 9.33
C LYS A 335 -3.34 -0.02 9.79
N VAL A 336 -3.58 1.15 9.19
CA VAL A 336 -2.95 2.42 9.58
C VAL A 336 -3.29 2.77 11.03
N LYS A 337 -4.56 2.62 11.45
CA LYS A 337 -4.98 2.84 12.84
C LYS A 337 -4.23 1.94 13.82
N ARG A 338 -4.13 0.63 13.53
CA ARG A 338 -3.40 -0.32 14.38
C ARG A 338 -1.90 -0.02 14.44
N LEU A 339 -1.28 0.32 13.31
CA LEU A 339 0.13 0.69 13.27
C LEU A 339 0.41 2.00 14.01
N GLY A 340 -0.50 2.97 13.93
CA GLY A 340 -0.41 4.23 14.68
C GLY A 340 -0.42 3.98 16.19
N LEU A 341 -1.40 3.21 16.68
CA LEU A 341 -1.46 2.81 18.09
C LEU A 341 -0.21 2.05 18.53
N ALA A 342 0.33 1.16 17.68
CA ALA A 342 1.56 0.44 17.98
C ALA A 342 2.78 1.38 18.06
N ASN A 343 2.88 2.35 17.16
CA ASN A 343 3.96 3.35 17.16
C ASN A 343 3.90 4.25 18.39
N ASP A 344 2.71 4.71 18.77
CA ASP A 344 2.50 5.55 19.95
C ASP A 344 2.88 4.78 21.22
N LYS A 345 2.49 3.51 21.31
CA LYS A 345 2.83 2.66 22.45
C LYS A 345 4.34 2.40 22.55
N ILE A 346 5.02 2.11 21.45
CA ILE A 346 6.48 1.92 21.42
C ILE A 346 7.21 3.21 21.74
N SER A 347 6.71 4.36 21.30
CA SER A 347 7.32 5.66 21.62
C SER A 347 7.13 6.07 23.08
N SER A 348 6.21 5.42 23.79
CA SER A 348 5.95 5.62 25.22
C SER A 348 6.70 4.66 26.16
N LEU A 349 7.38 3.66 25.60
CA LEU A 349 8.29 2.75 26.31
C LEU A 349 9.69 3.33 26.32
#